data_AF-A0A4Q1BLI3-F1
#
_entry.id   AF-A0A4Q1BLI3-F1
#
_cell.length_a   1.000
_cell.length_b   1.000
_cell.length_c   1.000
_cell.angle_alpha   90.00
_cell.angle_beta   90.00
_cell.angle_gamma   90.00
#
_symmetry.space_group_name_H-M   'P 1'
#
loop_
_entity.id
_entity.type
_entity.pdbx_description
1 polymer ?
#
loop_
_entity_poly.entity_id
_entity_poly.type
_entity_poly.pdbx_seq_one_letter_code
_entity_poly.pdbx_strand_id
1 'polypeptide(L)'
;MPQYPPRPPPGIRRTFWSYRTKFEVTFGFSMLEAWEKGMIYMLMLIITAVFWISVFNYTPRHLGYLHRRFSYYVFDDENVDVRFLLRDWVWDGVDGVWSGVKRIRGEL
;
A
#
# COMPACT_ATOMS: atom_id res chain seq x y z
N MET A 1 30.81 -11.37 -21.37
CA MET A 1 29.46 -11.69 -21.90
C MET A 1 28.51 -10.59 -21.45
N PRO A 2 27.50 -10.15 -22.24
CA PRO A 2 26.53 -9.17 -21.76
C PRO A 2 25.83 -9.72 -20.51
N GLN A 3 25.91 -9.02 -19.38
CA GLN A 3 25.29 -9.47 -18.12
C GLN A 3 23.76 -9.34 -18.15
N TYR A 4 23.21 -8.54 -19.07
CA TYR A 4 21.78 -8.31 -19.18
C TYR A 4 21.15 -9.11 -20.32
N PRO A 5 20.02 -9.79 -20.08
CA PRO A 5 19.25 -10.40 -21.15
C PRO A 5 18.75 -9.31 -22.09
N PRO A 6 18.70 -9.59 -23.41
CA PRO A 6 18.22 -8.62 -24.39
C PRO A 6 16.76 -8.22 -24.09
N ARG A 7 16.40 -6.99 -24.47
CA ARG A 7 15.06 -6.44 -24.25
C ARG A 7 13.98 -7.39 -24.81
N PRO A 8 12.96 -7.79 -24.02
CA PRO A 8 11.90 -8.65 -24.52
C PRO A 8 10.92 -7.90 -25.45
N PRO A 9 10.16 -8.63 -26.29
CA PRO A 9 9.09 -8.06 -27.14
C PRO A 9 8.03 -7.29 -26.34
N PRO A 10 7.27 -6.37 -26.96
CA PRO A 10 6.23 -5.59 -26.29
C PRO A 10 5.16 -6.47 -25.63
N GLY A 11 4.77 -6.11 -24.40
CA GLY A 11 3.82 -6.85 -23.56
C GLY A 11 4.13 -6.72 -22.07
N ILE A 12 3.43 -7.47 -21.23
CA ILE A 12 3.58 -7.46 -19.76
C ILE A 12 5.02 -7.86 -19.34
N ARG A 13 5.64 -8.78 -20.08
CA ARG A 13 7.04 -9.18 -19.83
C ARG A 13 8.02 -8.01 -19.96
N ARG A 14 7.72 -7.03 -20.82
CA ARG A 14 8.56 -5.84 -21.02
C ARG A 14 8.39 -4.83 -19.89
N THR A 15 7.21 -4.69 -19.31
CA THR A 15 7.01 -3.80 -18.17
C THR A 15 7.73 -4.33 -16.94
N PHE A 16 7.60 -5.62 -16.63
CA PHE A 16 8.36 -6.27 -15.55
C PHE A 16 9.87 -6.18 -15.76
N TRP A 17 10.36 -6.43 -16.97
CA TRP A 17 11.77 -6.25 -17.29
C TRP A 17 12.22 -4.81 -17.07
N SER A 18 11.45 -3.82 -17.54
CA SER A 18 11.78 -2.41 -17.35
C SER A 18 11.82 -2.00 -15.88
N TYR A 19 10.85 -2.43 -15.07
CA TYR A 19 10.84 -2.13 -13.64
C TYR A 19 12.01 -2.79 -12.92
N ARG A 20 12.29 -4.06 -13.21
CA ARG A 20 13.44 -4.77 -12.64
C ARG A 20 14.75 -4.09 -12.99
N THR A 21 14.98 -3.77 -14.26
CA THR A 21 16.23 -3.14 -14.70
C THR A 21 16.39 -1.74 -14.09
N LYS A 22 15.33 -0.94 -14.03
CA LYS A 22 15.37 0.37 -13.35
C LYS A 22 15.75 0.22 -11.89
N PHE A 23 15.13 -0.71 -11.18
CA PHE A 23 15.43 -1.00 -9.78
C PHE A 23 16.88 -1.46 -9.58
N GLU A 24 17.37 -2.38 -10.41
CA GLU A 24 18.76 -2.88 -10.31
C GLU A 24 19.79 -1.76 -10.55
N VAL A 25 19.51 -0.82 -11.44
CA VAL A 25 20.41 0.32 -11.72
C VAL A 25 20.33 1.39 -10.64
N THR A 26 19.14 1.74 -10.13
CA THR A 26 19.00 2.80 -9.11
C THR A 26 19.66 2.45 -7.78
N PHE A 27 19.64 1.16 -7.41
CA PHE A 27 20.24 0.69 -6.17
C PHE A 27 21.67 0.14 -6.34
N GLY A 28 22.23 0.20 -7.56
CA GLY A 28 23.58 -0.29 -7.83
C GLY A 28 23.74 -1.82 -7.76
N PHE A 29 22.63 -2.58 -7.72
CA PHE A 29 22.65 -4.05 -7.75
C PHE A 29 23.23 -4.64 -9.03
N SER A 30 23.44 -3.81 -10.06
CA SER A 30 24.12 -4.20 -11.30
C SER A 30 25.59 -4.55 -11.11
N MET A 31 26.25 -3.96 -10.11
CA MET A 31 27.71 -4.10 -9.91
C MET A 31 28.07 -5.16 -8.86
N LEU A 32 27.08 -5.65 -8.12
CA LEU A 32 27.27 -6.58 -7.02
C LEU A 32 27.30 -8.02 -7.51
N GLU A 33 28.10 -8.85 -6.84
CA GLU A 33 28.11 -10.28 -7.09
C GLU A 33 26.78 -10.93 -6.66
N ALA A 34 26.47 -12.10 -7.23
CA ALA A 34 25.20 -12.77 -6.99
C ALA A 34 24.96 -13.10 -5.50
N TRP A 35 26.03 -13.40 -4.75
CA TRP A 35 25.94 -13.71 -3.32
C TRP A 35 25.74 -12.45 -2.46
N GLU A 36 26.42 -11.34 -2.77
CA GLU A 36 26.27 -10.05 -2.07
C GLU A 36 24.84 -9.53 -2.21
N LYS A 37 24.31 -9.62 -3.44
CA LYS A 37 22.91 -9.30 -3.75
C LYS A 37 21.94 -10.17 -2.95
N GLY A 38 22.27 -11.47 -2.79
CA GLY A 38 21.51 -12.40 -1.95
C GLY A 38 21.46 -11.96 -0.48
N MET A 39 22.59 -11.54 0.09
CA MET A 39 22.65 -11.04 1.46
C MET A 39 21.82 -9.77 1.67
N ILE A 40 21.86 -8.84 0.72
CA ILE A 40 21.07 -7.61 0.79
C ILE A 40 19.57 -7.93 0.74
N TYR A 41 19.14 -8.85 -0.13
CA TYR A 41 17.74 -9.26 -0.18
C TYR A 41 17.28 -9.94 1.12
N MET A 42 18.12 -10.77 1.73
CA MET A 42 17.81 -11.38 3.03
C MET A 42 17.67 -10.32 4.13
N LEU A 43 18.59 -9.36 4.19
CA LEU A 43 18.52 -8.24 5.13
C LEU A 43 17.23 -7.44 4.94
N MET A 44 16.90 -7.06 3.70
CA MET A 44 15.68 -6.32 3.38
C MET A 44 14.43 -7.12 3.74
N LEU A 45 14.42 -8.43 3.51
CA LEU A 45 13.33 -9.31 3.93
C LEU A 45 13.16 -9.29 5.44
N ILE A 46 14.24 -9.42 6.20
CA ILE A 46 14.21 -9.40 7.68
C ILE A 46 13.66 -8.06 8.19
N ILE A 47 14.18 -6.93 7.68
CA ILE A 47 13.71 -5.59 8.07
C ILE A 47 12.23 -5.44 7.75
N THR A 48 11.81 -5.86 6.56
CA THR A 48 10.41 -5.78 6.11
C THR A 48 9.50 -6.68 6.96
N ALA A 49 9.96 -7.88 7.32
CA ALA A 49 9.23 -8.80 8.18
C ALA A 49 9.05 -8.23 9.59
N VAL A 50 10.11 -7.70 10.20
CA VAL A 50 10.04 -7.02 11.50
C VAL A 50 9.10 -5.81 11.44
N PHE A 51 9.16 -5.03 10.36
CA PHE A 51 8.23 -3.92 10.13
C PHE A 51 6.78 -4.39 10.10
N TRP A 52 6.44 -5.42 9.32
CA TRP A 52 5.08 -5.96 9.27
C TRP A 52 4.62 -6.56 10.60
N ILE A 53 5.49 -7.29 11.29
CA ILE A 53 5.20 -7.80 12.64
C ILE A 53 4.88 -6.63 13.58
N SER A 54 5.64 -5.54 13.52
CA SER A 54 5.36 -4.32 14.30
C SER A 54 4.01 -3.71 13.92
N VAL A 55 3.72 -3.55 12.63
CA VAL A 55 2.44 -3.00 12.16
C VAL A 55 1.27 -3.85 12.66
N PHE A 56 1.34 -5.18 12.55
CA PHE A 56 0.23 -6.05 12.97
C PHE A 56 0.08 -6.14 14.49
N ASN A 57 1.15 -6.05 15.27
CA ASN A 57 1.08 -6.22 16.73
C ASN A 57 0.94 -4.90 17.51
N TYR A 58 1.48 -3.80 16.99
CA TYR A 58 1.55 -2.52 17.68
C TYR A 58 0.46 -1.55 17.21
N THR A 59 0.28 -1.41 15.89
CA THR A 59 -0.68 -0.46 15.32
C THR A 59 -2.13 -0.67 15.76
N PRO A 60 -2.71 -1.88 15.87
CA PRO A 60 -4.11 -2.00 16.31
C PRO A 60 -4.34 -1.52 17.74
N ARG A 61 -3.37 -1.75 18.65
CA ARG A 61 -3.43 -1.26 20.03
C ARG A 61 -3.37 0.27 20.08
N HIS A 62 -2.48 0.87 19.30
CA HIS A 62 -2.37 2.32 19.21
C HIS A 62 -3.59 2.98 18.55
N LEU A 63 -4.16 2.35 17.53
CA LEU A 63 -5.38 2.83 16.88
C LEU A 63 -6.56 2.84 17.86
N GLY A 64 -6.74 1.78 18.67
CA GLY A 64 -7.80 1.76 19.69
C GLY A 64 -7.65 2.88 20.73
N TYR A 65 -6.42 3.20 21.12
CA TYR A 65 -6.15 4.30 22.04
C TYR A 65 -6.42 5.69 21.42
N LEU A 66 -5.90 5.92 20.22
CA LEU A 66 -6.12 7.17 19.49
C LEU A 66 -7.61 7.39 19.18
N HIS A 67 -8.31 6.31 18.87
CA HIS A 67 -9.75 6.32 18.62
C HIS A 67 -10.55 6.85 19.82
N ARG A 68 -10.31 6.34 21.04
CA ARG A 68 -11.01 6.80 22.26
C ARG A 68 -10.76 8.27 22.56
N ARG A 69 -9.53 8.74 22.31
CA ARG A 69 -9.17 10.14 22.52
C ARG A 69 -9.83 11.05 21.49
N PHE A 70 -9.83 10.62 20.23
CA PHE A 70 -10.50 11.34 19.16
C PHE A 70 -12.01 11.42 19.39
N SER A 71 -12.65 10.33 19.83
CA SER A 71 -14.09 10.32 20.13
C SER A 71 -14.43 11.27 21.28
N TYR A 72 -13.64 11.26 22.36
CA TYR A 72 -13.79 12.21 23.46
C TYR A 72 -13.71 13.67 23.00
N TYR A 73 -12.69 14.04 22.22
CA TYR A 73 -12.50 15.45 21.86
C TYR A 73 -13.49 15.97 20.82
N VAL A 74 -14.01 15.10 19.95
CA VAL A 74 -14.89 15.52 18.85
C VAL A 74 -16.36 15.35 19.19
N PHE A 75 -16.71 14.27 19.89
CA PHE A 75 -18.10 13.89 20.15
C PHE A 75 -18.48 13.98 21.64
N ASP A 76 -17.54 14.33 22.52
CA ASP A 76 -17.73 14.38 23.99
C ASP A 76 -18.15 13.04 24.62
N ASP A 77 -18.01 11.95 23.86
CA ASP A 77 -18.35 10.59 24.28
C ASP A 77 -17.27 9.60 23.81
N GLU A 78 -16.69 8.88 24.76
CA GLU A 78 -15.61 7.93 24.54
C GLU A 78 -16.07 6.65 23.81
N ASN A 79 -17.38 6.34 23.85
CA ASN A 79 -17.95 5.11 23.30
C ASN A 79 -18.51 5.27 21.89
N VAL A 80 -18.43 6.46 21.30
CA VAL A 80 -18.86 6.69 19.92
C VAL A 80 -17.93 5.95 18.97
N ASP A 81 -18.45 4.93 18.31
CA ASP A 81 -17.70 4.19 17.31
C ASP A 81 -17.64 4.98 15.99
N VAL A 82 -16.61 5.83 15.92
CA VAL A 82 -16.25 6.64 14.75
C VAL A 82 -16.03 5.81 13.47
N ARG A 83 -15.78 4.49 13.57
CA ARG A 83 -15.64 3.64 12.37
C ARG A 83 -16.98 3.49 11.68
N PHE A 84 -18.08 3.34 12.42
CA PHE A 84 -19.41 3.30 11.84
C PHE A 84 -19.75 4.65 11.19
N LEU A 85 -19.46 5.77 11.88
CA LEU A 85 -19.70 7.11 11.34
C LEU A 85 -18.92 7.37 10.04
N LEU A 86 -17.63 7.03 9.99
CA LEU A 86 -16.81 7.22 8.81
C LEU A 86 -17.24 6.30 7.66
N ARG A 87 -17.57 5.04 7.98
CA ARG A 87 -18.09 4.09 7.00
C ARG A 87 -19.37 4.61 6.36
N ASP A 88 -20.31 5.07 7.18
CA ASP A 88 -21.61 5.54 6.72
C ASP A 88 -21.46 6.83 5.89
N TRP A 89 -20.57 7.74 6.29
CA TRP A 89 -20.21 8.92 5.48
C TRP A 89 -19.60 8.56 4.12
N VAL A 90 -18.69 7.57 4.06
CA VAL A 90 -18.09 7.11 2.81
C VAL A 90 -19.14 6.48 1.89
N TRP A 91 -20.01 5.61 2.42
CA TRP A 91 -21.06 4.99 1.60
C TRP A 91 -22.07 6.00 1.10
N ASP A 92 -22.49 6.96 1.93
CA ASP A 92 -23.39 8.03 1.51
C ASP A 92 -22.76 8.88 0.39
N GLY A 93 -21.46 9.18 0.49
CA GLY A 93 -20.72 9.84 -0.58
C GLY A 93 -20.64 9.02 -1.87
N VAL A 94 -20.41 7.71 -1.77
CA VAL A 94 -20.38 6.79 -2.93
C VAL A 94 -21.75 6.69 -3.58
N ASP A 95 -22.82 6.55 -2.80
CA ASP A 95 -24.19 6.48 -3.28
C ASP A 95 -24.65 7.79 -3.93
N GLY A 96 -24.22 8.93 -3.37
CA GLY A 96 -24.42 10.25 -3.97
C GLY A 96 -23.73 10.39 -5.33
N VAL A 97 -22.47 9.95 -5.45
CA VAL A 97 -21.74 9.96 -6.73
C VAL A 97 -22.38 9.00 -7.73
N TRP A 98 -22.73 7.79 -7.29
CA TRP A 98 -23.31 6.75 -8.14
C TRP A 98 -24.70 7.14 -8.67
N SER A 99 -25.55 7.71 -7.82
CA SER A 99 -26.85 8.26 -8.22
C SER A 99 -26.69 9.46 -9.18
N GLY A 100 -25.71 10.33 -8.95
CA GLY A 100 -25.34 11.41 -9.88
C GLY A 100 -24.92 10.88 -11.26
N VAL A 101 -24.08 9.84 -11.29
CA VAL A 101 -23.66 9.18 -12.54
C VAL A 101 -24.84 8.53 -13.26
N LYS A 102 -25.75 7.84 -12.54
CA LYS A 102 -26.97 7.27 -13.12
C LYS A 102 -27.89 8.33 -13.72
N ARG A 103 -28.06 9.45 -13.01
CA ARG A 103 -28.87 10.58 -13.48
C ARG A 103 -28.29 11.25 -14.74
N ILE A 104 -26.96 11.31 -14.88
CA ILE A 104 -26.29 11.80 -16.09
C ILE A 104 -26.39 10.78 -17.24
N ARG A 105 -26.37 9.48 -16.92
CA ARG A 105 -26.46 8.39 -17.90
C ARG A 105 -27.88 8.18 -18.45
N GLY A 106 -28.92 8.73 -17.80
CA GLY A 106 -30.24 8.88 -18.41
C GLY A 106 -31.10 7.62 -18.40
N GLU A 107 -31.23 6.95 -17.26
CA GLU A 107 -32.38 6.10 -16.98
C GLU A 107 -32.99 6.53 -15.65
N LEU A 108 -34.26 6.93 -15.74
CA LEU A 108 -35.12 7.40 -14.65
C LEU A 108 -35.32 6.30 -13.59
#